data_AF-A0A0T5Z7P8-F1
#
_entry.id   AF-A0A0T5Z7P8-F1
#
_cell.length_a   1.000
_cell.length_b   1.000
_cell.length_c   1.000
_cell.angle_alpha   90.00
_cell.angle_beta   90.00
_cell.angle_gamma   90.00
#
_symmetry.space_group_name_H-M   'P 1'
#
loop_
_entity.id
_entity.type
_entity.pdbx_description
1 polymer ?
#
loop_
_entity_poly.entity_id
_entity_poly.type
_entity_poly.pdbx_seq_one_letter_code
_entity_poly.pdbx_strand_id
1 'polypeptide(L)'
;MTTLERDVAGADRARPGSLTSDGEQWPSLRILVSGHLLLPASVLTLALLAALVLAILLYLNVGNAKLNMPLLVIAVSLAVVMLIVTMERLRTQLLLPLSLLEETVTQVCQGEPVITPHPPEKSGVLSAMARDIDSLSEELTDIYEDMQVRVARQTARLAQKTTSLQLLYDVSASINQSENVDELLLQFLRVLKGMLNGRSATVHLVGSDEQVRLVGSLDQNDRLMSEEALLPVRLCQCGKALVPGDIICPNDPRECSRRNGRRVFSVEQVERVSVPLWYHGDVLGFYHIYVKRPGIYDGREDVLDILNTVGSHLGMAVAKHRSDKEARRLSVVEERTTLAHELHDSLAQTLASLRFQVRMLEETLEKPGQMGEAQQEVQRIRNGLDEAHMELRELINSFRARVDQGGLLAALEKLVERFQQETGIATFFQQDCRKINMNSSQELQALRIVQESLANIRKHAQAHTVRVLVRCRGKGDYLLLVEDDGVGFEETTSEGNPGEHIGLSIMEERARRVGGRLNIESEPGEGTRVELTIHRAETTPRSVEVD
;
A
#
# COMPACT_ATOMS: atom_id res chain seq x y z
N MET A 1 16.57 21.63 -28.72
CA MET A 1 15.40 22.16 -29.44
C MET A 1 14.31 22.38 -28.40
N THR A 2 14.13 23.60 -27.89
CA THR A 2 13.27 24.68 -28.46
C THR A 2 11.81 24.19 -28.49
N THR A 3 10.80 24.81 -27.89
CA THR A 3 10.51 26.22 -27.56
C THR A 3 9.08 26.19 -27.01
N LEU A 4 8.76 27.00 -26.00
CA LEU A 4 7.52 27.81 -25.95
C LEU A 4 7.58 28.73 -24.73
N GLU A 5 8.24 29.86 -24.99
CA GLU A 5 8.09 31.14 -24.31
C GLU A 5 6.78 31.84 -24.75
N ARG A 6 6.38 32.86 -23.96
CA ARG A 6 5.25 33.82 -24.07
C ARG A 6 4.01 33.37 -23.27
N ASP A 7 3.48 34.11 -22.31
CA ASP A 7 3.41 35.57 -22.11
C ASP A 7 3.34 35.92 -20.62
N VAL A 8 4.18 36.85 -20.14
CA VAL A 8 3.77 37.98 -19.28
C VAL A 8 4.78 39.11 -19.49
N ALA A 9 4.42 40.07 -20.33
CA ALA A 9 5.09 41.34 -20.49
C ALA A 9 4.34 42.42 -19.69
N GLY A 10 5.09 43.29 -19.01
CA GLY A 10 4.66 44.67 -18.74
C GLY A 10 4.47 45.07 -17.28
N ALA A 11 5.59 45.37 -16.59
CA ALA A 11 5.64 46.48 -15.63
C ALA A 11 7.10 46.88 -15.41
N ASP A 12 7.58 47.80 -16.24
CA ASP A 12 8.79 48.59 -16.00
C ASP A 12 8.69 49.30 -14.64
N ARG A 13 9.60 49.01 -13.71
CA ARG A 13 9.95 49.92 -12.62
C ARG A 13 11.45 50.10 -12.53
N ALA A 14 11.85 51.25 -13.06
CA ALA A 14 13.00 52.08 -12.76
C ALA A 14 14.06 51.53 -11.77
N ARG A 15 15.30 51.48 -12.27
CA ARG A 15 16.54 51.46 -11.49
C ARG A 15 16.51 52.59 -10.43
N PRO A 16 16.88 52.32 -9.16
CA PRO A 16 17.17 53.42 -8.25
C PRO A 16 18.47 54.08 -8.71
N GLY A 17 18.32 55.31 -9.19
CA GLY A 17 19.42 56.18 -9.59
C GLY A 17 20.35 56.46 -8.42
N SER A 18 21.62 56.64 -8.78
CA SER A 18 22.68 57.28 -8.02
C SER A 18 22.16 58.28 -6.98
N LEU A 19 22.32 57.93 -5.69
CA LEU A 19 22.35 58.88 -4.59
C LEU A 19 23.58 59.77 -4.79
N THR A 20 23.35 60.90 -5.46
CA THR A 20 24.27 62.02 -5.45
C THR A 20 24.41 62.51 -4.01
N SER A 21 25.67 62.63 -3.62
CA SER A 21 26.14 63.28 -2.41
C SER A 21 25.68 64.74 -2.37
N ASP A 22 24.53 65.00 -1.75
CA ASP A 22 24.13 66.35 -1.36
C ASP A 22 24.17 66.49 0.16
N GLY A 23 25.24 67.12 0.62
CA GLY A 23 25.29 67.95 1.83
C GLY A 23 24.96 67.27 3.16
N GLU A 24 26.00 66.99 3.94
CA GLU A 24 25.93 66.98 5.41
C GLU A 24 25.33 68.30 5.92
N GLN A 25 24.01 68.38 5.98
CA GLN A 25 23.28 69.41 6.70
C GLN A 25 22.54 68.73 7.85
N TRP A 26 23.17 68.82 9.02
CA TRP A 26 22.65 68.61 10.37
C TRP A 26 21.14 68.25 10.43
N PRO A 27 20.77 66.97 10.69
CA PRO A 27 19.37 66.53 10.73
C PRO A 27 18.53 67.26 11.79
N SER A 28 19.17 67.75 12.86
CA SER A 28 18.55 68.58 13.90
C SER A 28 18.01 69.91 13.36
N LEU A 29 18.65 70.51 12.36
CA LEU A 29 18.20 71.77 11.76
C LEU A 29 16.95 71.56 10.90
N ARG A 30 16.87 70.45 10.16
CA ARG A 30 15.68 70.10 9.35
C ARG A 30 14.44 69.86 10.22
N ILE A 31 14.58 69.21 11.36
CA ILE A 31 13.48 68.98 12.33
C ILE A 31 12.99 70.32 12.90
N LEU A 32 13.91 71.25 13.21
CA LEU A 32 13.57 72.58 13.73
C LEU A 32 12.92 73.50 12.67
N VAL A 33 13.33 73.40 11.41
CA VAL A 33 12.75 74.12 10.26
C VAL A 33 11.36 73.59 9.92
N SER A 34 11.20 72.27 9.81
CA SER A 34 9.94 71.63 9.42
C SER A 34 8.88 71.69 10.51
N GLY A 35 9.27 71.70 11.79
CA GLY A 35 8.35 71.87 12.91
C GLY A 35 7.90 73.31 13.16
N HIS A 36 8.24 74.28 12.29
CA HIS A 36 7.96 75.71 12.49
C HIS A 36 8.31 76.23 13.91
N LEU A 37 9.34 75.64 14.53
CA LEU A 37 9.76 75.88 15.92
C LEU A 37 10.89 76.92 16.00
N LEU A 38 11.64 77.12 14.91
CA LEU A 38 12.69 78.13 14.80
C LEU A 38 12.18 79.56 14.99
N LEU A 39 11.03 79.89 14.39
CA LEU A 39 10.44 81.23 14.45
C LEU A 39 10.04 81.61 15.89
N PRO A 40 9.24 80.81 16.62
CA PRO A 40 8.89 81.17 17.99
C PRO A 40 10.06 81.02 18.98
N ALA A 41 11.01 80.10 18.76
CA ALA A 41 12.23 79.99 19.59
C ALA A 41 13.20 81.17 19.39
N SER A 42 13.38 81.63 18.15
CA SER A 42 14.18 82.84 17.86
C SER A 42 13.51 84.10 18.41
N VAL A 43 12.18 84.23 18.32
CA VAL A 43 11.48 85.36 18.93
C VAL A 43 11.52 85.33 20.46
N LEU A 44 11.42 84.15 21.08
CA LEU A 44 11.55 83.98 22.53
C LEU A 44 12.95 84.36 23.02
N THR A 45 14.00 83.90 22.33
CA THR A 45 15.40 84.25 22.66
C THR A 45 15.65 85.74 22.49
N LEU A 46 15.13 86.35 21.41
CA LEU A 46 15.21 87.79 21.21
C LEU A 46 14.48 88.58 22.31
N ALA A 47 13.29 88.11 22.74
CA ALA A 47 12.51 88.73 23.80
C ALA A 47 13.20 88.63 25.17
N LEU A 48 13.78 87.46 25.50
CA LEU A 48 14.59 87.27 26.71
C LEU A 48 15.83 88.15 26.71
N LEU A 49 16.51 88.28 25.57
CA LEU A 49 17.71 89.11 25.42
C LEU A 49 17.37 90.61 25.52
N ALA A 50 16.24 91.03 24.93
CA ALA A 50 15.72 92.39 25.09
C ALA A 50 15.32 92.70 26.55
N ALA A 51 14.68 91.76 27.24
CA ALA A 51 14.35 91.90 28.66
C ALA A 51 15.61 91.97 29.54
N LEU A 52 16.64 91.17 29.23
CA LEU A 52 17.93 91.20 29.92
C LEU A 52 18.66 92.54 29.70
N VAL A 53 18.73 93.02 28.46
CA VAL A 53 19.34 94.33 28.13
C VAL A 53 18.58 95.46 28.83
N LEU A 54 17.24 95.42 28.86
CA LEU A 54 16.42 96.42 29.54
C LEU A 54 16.60 96.37 31.07
N ALA A 55 16.74 95.17 31.65
CA ALA A 55 17.04 94.98 33.07
C ALA A 55 18.43 95.54 33.44
N ILE A 56 19.43 95.30 32.59
CA ILE A 56 20.79 95.81 32.76
C ILE A 56 20.82 97.35 32.64
N LEU A 57 20.08 97.93 31.68
CA LEU A 57 19.91 99.39 31.54
C LEU A 57 19.20 100.03 32.75
N LEU A 58 18.22 99.35 33.33
CA LEU A 58 17.56 99.74 34.59
C LEU A 58 18.51 99.67 35.80
N TYR A 59 19.40 98.68 35.84
CA TYR A 59 20.39 98.52 36.90
C TYR A 59 21.50 99.59 36.83
N LEU A 60 21.88 100.02 35.63
CA LEU A 60 23.00 100.94 35.39
C LEU A 60 22.64 102.45 35.45
N ASN A 61 21.36 102.86 35.47
CA ASN A 61 21.00 104.29 35.32
C ASN A 61 19.91 104.81 36.30
N VAL A 62 20.17 105.97 36.95
CA VAL A 62 19.42 106.59 38.07
C VAL A 62 18.37 107.64 37.63
N GLY A 63 18.00 107.72 36.35
CA GLY A 63 17.21 108.87 35.83
C GLY A 63 15.69 108.78 35.82
N ASN A 64 15.07 107.63 35.48
CA ASN A 64 13.62 107.56 35.19
C ASN A 64 13.03 106.15 35.44
N ALA A 65 13.06 105.70 36.70
CA ALA A 65 12.51 104.38 37.08
C ALA A 65 11.01 104.21 36.77
N LYS A 66 10.23 105.31 36.72
CA LYS A 66 8.77 105.24 36.50
C LYS A 66 8.37 104.81 35.07
N LEU A 67 9.20 105.08 34.06
CA LEU A 67 8.86 104.74 32.66
C LEU A 67 9.43 103.37 32.23
N ASN A 68 10.55 102.94 32.83
CA ASN A 68 11.23 101.71 32.41
C ASN A 68 10.62 100.43 33.04
N MET A 69 10.02 100.53 34.23
CA MET A 69 9.38 99.39 34.90
C MET A 69 8.18 98.79 34.15
N PRO A 70 7.20 99.56 33.63
CA PRO A 70 6.10 98.97 32.86
C PRO A 70 6.58 98.30 31.57
N LEU A 71 7.61 98.83 30.91
CA LEU A 71 8.18 98.23 29.70
C LEU A 71 8.83 96.86 30.00
N LEU A 72 9.51 96.74 31.14
CA LEU A 72 10.09 95.47 31.60
C LEU A 72 9.00 94.42 31.85
N VAL A 73 7.91 94.81 32.52
CA VAL A 73 6.77 93.91 32.81
C VAL A 73 6.10 93.43 31.51
N ILE A 74 5.95 94.31 30.52
CA ILE A 74 5.42 93.96 29.19
C ILE A 74 6.38 92.99 28.47
N ALA A 75 7.70 93.24 28.50
CA ALA A 75 8.67 92.36 27.85
C ALA A 75 8.70 90.96 28.47
N VAL A 76 8.66 90.86 29.81
CA VAL A 76 8.64 89.58 30.53
C VAL A 76 7.33 88.83 30.30
N SER A 77 6.19 89.50 30.36
CA SER A 77 4.89 88.86 30.09
C SER A 77 4.80 88.34 28.65
N LEU A 78 5.30 89.09 27.66
CA LEU A 78 5.38 88.64 26.27
C LEU A 78 6.30 87.41 26.12
N ALA A 79 7.45 87.39 26.82
CA ALA A 79 8.35 86.24 26.82
C ALA A 79 7.69 85.00 27.44
N VAL A 80 6.93 85.15 28.52
CA VAL A 80 6.18 84.03 29.14
C VAL A 80 5.11 83.49 28.19
N VAL A 81 4.34 84.37 27.54
CA VAL A 81 3.34 83.93 26.54
C VAL A 81 4.01 83.19 25.39
N MET A 82 5.13 83.70 24.86
CA MET A 82 5.86 83.02 23.79
C MET A 82 6.45 81.68 24.23
N LEU A 83 6.90 81.56 25.48
CA LEU A 83 7.36 80.29 26.04
C LEU A 83 6.23 79.26 26.09
N ILE A 84 5.04 79.66 26.55
CA ILE A 84 3.85 78.79 26.58
C ILE A 84 3.49 78.33 25.17
N VAL A 85 3.45 79.24 24.19
CA VAL A 85 3.15 78.91 22.79
C VAL A 85 4.21 77.95 22.21
N THR A 86 5.50 78.15 22.48
CA THR A 86 6.55 77.22 22.04
C THR A 86 6.41 75.84 22.67
N MET A 87 6.10 75.76 23.96
CA MET A 87 5.92 74.49 24.67
C MET A 87 4.68 73.73 24.19
N GLU A 88 3.59 74.44 23.92
CA GLU A 88 2.36 73.84 23.43
C GLU A 88 2.53 73.33 21.98
N ARG A 89 3.27 74.05 21.14
CA ARG A 89 3.70 73.54 19.83
C ARG A 89 4.62 72.32 19.93
N LEU A 90 5.62 72.34 20.81
CA LEU A 90 6.53 71.21 21.00
C LEU A 90 5.77 69.95 21.46
N ARG A 91 4.82 70.13 22.38
CA ARG A 91 3.96 69.04 22.86
C ARG A 91 3.08 68.47 21.75
N THR A 92 2.40 69.33 20.99
CA THR A 92 1.40 68.91 19.98
C THR A 92 2.02 68.44 18.68
N GLN A 93 3.16 68.98 18.26
CA GLN A 93 3.79 68.66 16.98
C GLN A 93 4.90 67.60 17.07
N LEU A 94 5.47 67.36 18.26
CA LEU A 94 6.60 66.45 18.43
C LEU A 94 6.36 65.35 19.46
N LEU A 95 6.01 65.69 20.70
CA LEU A 95 5.94 64.69 21.79
C LEU A 95 4.74 63.75 21.66
N LEU A 96 3.55 64.29 21.40
CA LEU A 96 2.33 63.48 21.29
C LEU A 96 2.35 62.51 20.08
N PRO A 97 2.80 62.93 18.87
CA PRO A 97 2.91 61.99 17.75
C PRO A 97 3.95 60.89 17.99
N LEU A 98 5.04 61.19 18.72
CA LEU A 98 6.11 60.22 18.97
C LEU A 98 5.65 59.10 19.90
N SER A 99 4.89 59.42 20.95
CA SER A 99 4.35 58.41 21.87
C SER A 99 3.33 57.50 21.18
N LEU A 100 2.52 58.05 20.28
CA LEU A 100 1.56 57.27 19.49
C LEU A 100 2.30 56.30 18.56
N LEU A 101 3.39 56.75 17.93
CA LEU A 101 4.20 55.93 17.04
C LEU A 101 4.88 54.76 17.76
N GLU A 102 5.39 55.00 18.97
CA GLU A 102 5.99 53.94 19.81
C GLU A 102 4.98 52.85 20.15
N GLU A 103 3.75 53.24 20.49
CA GLU A 103 2.66 52.31 20.79
C GLU A 103 2.27 51.48 19.55
N THR A 104 2.19 52.13 18.39
CA THR A 104 1.83 51.49 17.12
C THR A 104 2.88 50.45 16.69
N VAL A 105 4.17 50.79 16.78
CA VAL A 105 5.27 49.87 16.47
C VAL A 105 5.29 48.67 17.44
N THR A 106 4.97 48.91 18.71
CA THR A 106 4.93 47.83 19.72
C THR A 106 3.80 46.83 19.43
N GLN A 107 2.63 47.31 19.00
CA GLN A 107 1.50 46.45 18.60
C GLN A 107 1.84 45.59 17.36
N VAL A 108 2.46 46.18 16.34
CA VAL A 108 2.92 45.46 15.14
C VAL A 108 3.94 44.37 15.53
N CYS A 109 4.91 44.69 16.40
CA CYS A 109 5.89 43.72 16.89
C CYS A 109 5.29 42.58 17.73
N GLN A 110 4.11 42.80 18.33
CA GLN A 110 3.40 41.79 19.12
C GLN A 110 2.41 40.97 18.29
N GLY A 111 2.23 41.30 17.00
CA GLY A 111 1.32 40.58 16.10
C GLY A 111 -0.16 40.87 16.37
N GLU A 112 -0.46 41.96 17.07
CA GLU A 112 -1.84 42.41 17.30
C GLU A 112 -2.31 43.31 16.15
N PRO A 113 -3.59 43.25 15.77
CA PRO A 113 -4.13 44.13 14.73
C PRO A 113 -4.03 45.59 15.16
N VAL A 114 -3.46 46.43 14.31
CA VAL A 114 -3.33 47.88 14.55
C VAL A 114 -4.70 48.53 14.43
N ILE A 115 -5.25 49.01 15.56
CA ILE A 115 -6.60 49.62 15.64
C ILE A 115 -6.51 51.16 15.81
N THR A 116 -5.31 51.74 15.82
CA THR A 116 -5.15 53.13 16.26
C THR A 116 -5.74 54.15 15.26
N PRO A 117 -6.47 55.18 15.76
CA PRO A 117 -7.08 56.19 14.91
C PRO A 117 -6.02 57.12 14.31
N HIS A 118 -6.17 57.41 13.02
CA HIS A 118 -5.31 58.28 12.23
C HIS A 118 -4.98 59.59 12.96
N PRO A 119 -3.70 59.99 13.05
CA PRO A 119 -3.38 61.34 13.47
C PRO A 119 -3.95 62.32 12.43
N PRO A 120 -4.57 63.44 12.85
CA PRO A 120 -5.16 64.39 11.92
C PRO A 120 -4.08 64.95 10.97
N GLU A 121 -4.44 65.12 9.68
CA GLU A 121 -3.63 65.59 8.53
C GLU A 121 -2.85 66.92 8.71
N LYS A 122 -2.74 67.45 9.93
CA LYS A 122 -2.05 68.69 10.23
C LYS A 122 -0.53 68.49 10.27
N SER A 123 0.09 68.61 9.09
CA SER A 123 1.44 69.13 8.83
C SER A 123 2.43 69.05 10.02
N GLY A 124 2.77 67.84 10.45
CA GLY A 124 3.78 67.57 11.47
C GLY A 124 4.99 66.86 10.86
N VAL A 125 6.17 67.05 11.46
CA VAL A 125 7.47 66.52 10.99
C VAL A 125 7.46 64.99 10.81
N LEU A 126 6.65 64.28 11.58
CA LEU A 126 6.56 62.82 11.62
C LEU A 126 5.44 62.23 10.74
N SER A 127 4.66 63.07 10.05
CA SER A 127 3.50 62.61 9.26
C SER A 127 3.87 61.73 8.05
N ALA A 128 5.05 61.93 7.45
CA ALA A 128 5.52 61.07 6.37
C ALA A 128 5.85 59.65 6.88
N MET A 129 6.56 59.56 8.00
CA MET A 129 6.95 58.29 8.61
C MET A 129 5.75 57.49 9.15
N ALA A 130 4.73 58.18 9.67
CA ALA A 130 3.48 57.53 10.07
C ALA A 130 2.78 56.86 8.87
N ARG A 131 2.67 57.57 7.73
CA ARG A 131 2.09 57.00 6.50
C ARG A 131 2.87 55.81 5.95
N ASP A 132 4.20 55.86 6.02
CA ASP A 132 5.05 54.75 5.55
C ASP A 132 4.85 53.50 6.43
N ILE A 133 4.69 53.67 7.75
CA ILE A 133 4.41 52.56 8.69
C ILE A 133 2.99 52.02 8.49
N ASP A 134 2.01 52.88 8.26
CA ASP A 134 0.64 52.47 7.97
C ASP A 134 0.59 51.61 6.70
N SER A 135 1.28 52.04 5.63
CA SER A 135 1.37 51.29 4.37
C SER A 135 2.03 49.91 4.57
N LEU A 136 3.07 49.83 5.41
CA LEU A 136 3.71 48.55 5.73
C LEU A 136 2.81 47.65 6.59
N SER A 137 2.04 48.24 7.52
CA SER A 137 1.09 47.48 8.32
C SER A 137 -0.03 46.91 7.47
N GLU A 138 -0.57 47.69 6.53
CA GLU A 138 -1.61 47.25 5.58
C GLU A 138 -1.08 46.12 4.68
N GLU A 139 0.12 46.26 4.11
CA GLU A 139 0.74 45.22 3.28
C GLU A 139 1.03 43.94 4.09
N LEU A 140 1.45 44.06 5.36
CA LEU A 140 1.63 42.90 6.24
C LEU A 140 0.30 42.21 6.55
N THR A 141 -0.76 42.96 6.85
CA THR A 141 -2.10 42.40 7.09
C THR A 141 -2.59 41.61 5.89
N ASP A 142 -2.44 42.16 4.68
CA ASP A 142 -2.81 41.48 3.43
C ASP A 142 -2.02 40.17 3.24
N ILE A 143 -0.70 40.18 3.50
CA ILE A 143 0.14 38.97 3.41
C ILE A 143 -0.29 37.92 4.45
N TYR A 144 -0.60 38.34 5.68
CA TYR A 144 -1.05 37.45 6.73
C TYR A 144 -2.40 36.80 6.41
N GLU A 145 -3.38 37.57 5.91
CA GLU A 145 -4.68 37.05 5.50
C GLU A 145 -4.55 36.04 4.34
N ASP A 146 -3.79 36.39 3.30
CA ASP A 146 -3.57 35.50 2.16
C ASP A 146 -2.83 34.20 2.56
N MET A 147 -1.84 34.29 3.44
CA MET A 147 -1.15 33.12 3.97
C MET A 147 -2.08 32.21 4.78
N GLN A 148 -2.92 32.79 5.66
CA GLN A 148 -3.90 32.03 6.44
C GLN A 148 -4.86 31.25 5.53
N VAL A 149 -5.35 31.88 4.47
CA VAL A 149 -6.20 31.22 3.46
C VAL A 149 -5.45 30.07 2.77
N ARG A 150 -4.18 30.25 2.38
CA ARG A 150 -3.38 29.17 1.78
C ARG A 150 -3.13 28.01 2.73
N VAL A 151 -2.77 28.29 3.99
CA VAL A 151 -2.52 27.26 5.02
C VAL A 151 -3.78 26.47 5.30
N ALA A 152 -4.94 27.13 5.45
CA ALA A 152 -6.21 26.44 5.63
C ALA A 152 -6.53 25.51 4.45
N ARG A 153 -6.34 26.00 3.21
CA ARG A 153 -6.54 25.19 1.99
C ARG A 153 -5.59 24.00 1.91
N GLN A 154 -4.30 24.18 2.23
CA GLN A 154 -3.34 23.08 2.25
C GLN A 154 -3.63 22.06 3.35
N THR A 155 -4.01 22.51 4.54
CA THR A 155 -4.34 21.64 5.68
C THR A 155 -5.55 20.76 5.38
N ALA A 156 -6.61 21.35 4.79
CA ALA A 156 -7.78 20.60 4.32
C ALA A 156 -7.40 19.54 3.28
N ARG A 157 -6.57 19.91 2.30
CA ARG A 157 -6.09 18.99 1.26
C ARG A 157 -5.22 17.86 1.81
N LEU A 158 -4.37 18.14 2.82
CA LEU A 158 -3.55 17.13 3.47
C LEU A 158 -4.42 16.13 4.26
N ALA A 159 -5.36 16.64 5.05
CA ALA A 159 -6.28 15.81 5.83
C ALA A 159 -7.05 14.85 4.92
N GLN A 160 -7.54 15.35 3.79
CA GLN A 160 -8.24 14.54 2.79
C GLN A 160 -7.35 13.43 2.19
N LYS A 161 -6.10 13.76 1.83
CA LYS A 161 -5.13 12.77 1.34
C LYS A 161 -4.82 11.69 2.38
N THR A 162 -4.67 12.07 3.65
CA THR A 162 -4.43 11.14 4.75
C THR A 162 -5.59 10.17 4.93
N THR A 163 -6.84 10.65 4.90
CA THR A 163 -8.03 9.77 4.98
C THR A 163 -8.10 8.80 3.80
N SER A 164 -7.82 9.27 2.58
CA SER A 164 -7.79 8.40 1.40
C SER A 164 -6.72 7.33 1.49
N LEU A 165 -5.50 7.67 1.94
CA LEU A 165 -4.41 6.71 2.12
C LEU A 165 -4.73 5.66 3.20
N GLN A 166 -5.36 6.07 4.29
CA GLN A 166 -5.78 5.14 5.34
C GLN A 166 -6.79 4.12 4.80
N LEU A 167 -7.80 4.57 4.05
CA LEU A 167 -8.77 3.68 3.40
C LEU A 167 -8.09 2.70 2.44
N LEU A 168 -7.11 3.15 1.65
CA LEU A 168 -6.36 2.29 0.73
C LEU A 168 -5.51 1.24 1.45
N TYR A 169 -4.92 1.64 2.59
CA TYR A 169 -4.17 0.72 3.44
C TYR A 169 -5.09 -0.34 4.05
N ASP A 170 -6.24 0.07 4.59
CA ASP A 170 -7.23 -0.85 5.17
C ASP A 170 -7.76 -1.83 4.11
N VAL A 171 -8.03 -1.36 2.88
CA VAL A 171 -8.38 -2.22 1.74
C VAL A 171 -7.28 -3.23 1.45
N SER A 172 -6.05 -2.75 1.28
CA SER A 172 -4.91 -3.62 0.95
C SER A 172 -4.59 -4.63 2.04
N ALA A 173 -4.78 -4.26 3.32
CA ALA A 173 -4.59 -5.14 4.46
C ALA A 173 -5.68 -6.23 4.53
N SER A 174 -6.95 -5.86 4.35
CA SER A 174 -8.06 -6.82 4.35
C SER A 174 -8.00 -7.79 3.17
N ILE A 175 -7.50 -7.37 2.00
CA ILE A 175 -7.29 -8.26 0.83
C ILE A 175 -6.37 -9.44 1.16
N ASN A 176 -5.41 -9.25 2.08
CA ASN A 176 -4.49 -10.31 2.47
C ASN A 176 -5.00 -11.16 3.65
N GLN A 177 -6.06 -10.74 4.34
CA GLN A 177 -6.60 -11.44 5.51
C GLN A 177 -7.85 -12.26 5.18
N SER A 178 -8.65 -11.86 4.20
CA SER A 178 -9.90 -12.55 3.86
C SER A 178 -9.66 -13.70 2.88
N GLU A 179 -9.97 -14.92 3.30
CA GLU A 179 -10.01 -16.09 2.41
C GLU A 179 -11.22 -16.07 1.46
N ASN A 180 -12.24 -15.25 1.74
CA ASN A 180 -13.47 -15.17 0.97
C ASN A 180 -13.72 -13.76 0.41
N VAL A 181 -13.77 -13.66 -0.92
CA VAL A 181 -14.07 -12.39 -1.62
C VAL A 181 -15.44 -11.84 -1.29
N ASP A 182 -16.44 -12.70 -1.09
CA ASP A 182 -17.80 -12.24 -0.82
C ASP A 182 -17.87 -11.50 0.53
N GLU A 183 -17.16 -12.02 1.53
CA GLU A 183 -17.05 -11.40 2.86
C GLU A 183 -16.27 -10.09 2.81
N LEU A 184 -15.13 -10.09 2.10
CA LEU A 184 -14.33 -8.89 1.86
C LEU A 184 -15.17 -7.78 1.24
N LEU A 185 -15.87 -8.08 0.15
CA LEU A 185 -16.72 -7.12 -0.56
C LEU A 185 -17.84 -6.59 0.33
N LEU A 186 -18.47 -7.45 1.15
CA LEU A 186 -19.51 -7.03 2.10
C LEU A 186 -18.97 -6.14 3.21
N GLN A 187 -17.78 -6.42 3.73
CA GLN A 187 -17.11 -5.60 4.73
C GLN A 187 -16.84 -4.19 4.19
N PHE A 188 -16.27 -4.09 2.98
CA PHE A 188 -16.03 -2.80 2.35
C PHE A 188 -17.29 -2.05 1.97
N LEU A 189 -18.31 -2.78 1.49
CA LEU A 189 -19.60 -2.19 1.19
C LEU A 189 -20.20 -1.49 2.42
N ARG A 190 -20.03 -2.07 3.62
CA ARG A 190 -20.48 -1.47 4.89
C ARG A 190 -19.74 -0.16 5.20
N VAL A 191 -18.41 -0.16 5.07
CA VAL A 191 -17.57 1.03 5.30
C VAL A 191 -17.96 2.17 4.33
N LEU A 192 -18.07 1.85 3.04
CA LEU A 192 -18.40 2.84 2.01
C LEU A 192 -19.83 3.39 2.16
N LYS A 193 -20.79 2.54 2.54
CA LYS A 193 -22.15 2.97 2.85
C LYS A 193 -22.17 3.94 4.04
N GLY A 194 -21.42 3.66 5.10
CA GLY A 194 -21.28 4.54 6.25
C GLY A 194 -20.67 5.90 5.88
N MET A 195 -19.58 5.89 5.10
CA MET A 195 -18.89 7.09 4.63
C MET A 195 -19.80 8.03 3.81
N LEU A 196 -20.69 7.47 2.99
CA LEU A 196 -21.61 8.24 2.15
C LEU A 196 -22.96 8.52 2.81
N ASN A 197 -23.17 8.12 4.08
CA ASN A 197 -24.49 8.11 4.72
C ASN A 197 -25.57 7.46 3.83
N GLY A 198 -25.19 6.37 3.16
CA GLY A 198 -26.02 5.65 2.21
C GLY A 198 -27.21 4.96 2.89
N ARG A 199 -28.41 5.09 2.30
CA ARG A 199 -29.60 4.36 2.73
C ARG A 199 -29.47 2.86 2.49
N SER A 200 -28.87 2.48 1.38
CA SER A 200 -28.67 1.08 1.03
C SER A 200 -27.43 0.96 0.16
N ALA A 201 -26.83 -0.22 0.13
CA ALA A 201 -25.71 -0.52 -0.74
C ALA A 201 -25.81 -1.97 -1.23
N THR A 202 -25.38 -2.23 -2.47
CA THR A 202 -25.39 -3.56 -3.10
C THR A 202 -24.09 -3.79 -3.83
N VAL A 203 -23.57 -5.01 -3.81
CA VAL A 203 -22.37 -5.39 -4.57
C VAL A 203 -22.65 -6.59 -5.46
N HIS A 204 -22.18 -6.51 -6.69
CA HIS A 204 -22.37 -7.51 -7.74
C HIS A 204 -21.03 -7.90 -8.36
N LEU A 205 -20.91 -9.17 -8.75
CA LEU A 205 -19.77 -9.69 -9.49
C LEU A 205 -20.21 -10.19 -10.86
N VAL A 206 -19.36 -10.00 -11.85
CA VAL A 206 -19.56 -10.50 -13.21
C VAL A 206 -18.86 -11.86 -13.33
N GLY A 207 -19.66 -12.90 -13.57
CA GLY A 207 -19.18 -14.25 -13.85
C GLY A 207 -18.46 -14.36 -15.21
N SER A 208 -17.91 -15.54 -15.51
CA SER A 208 -17.27 -15.82 -16.81
C SER A 208 -18.26 -15.78 -17.98
N ASP A 209 -19.53 -16.07 -17.70
CA ASP A 209 -20.58 -16.22 -18.70
C ASP A 209 -21.34 -14.90 -18.93
N GLU A 210 -20.70 -13.76 -18.60
CA GLU A 210 -21.30 -12.42 -18.53
C GLU A 210 -22.53 -12.30 -17.58
N GLN A 211 -22.78 -13.33 -16.77
CA GLN A 211 -23.87 -13.32 -15.80
C GLN A 211 -23.47 -12.52 -14.57
N VAL A 212 -24.33 -11.59 -14.18
CA VAL A 212 -24.15 -10.77 -12.98
C VAL A 212 -24.75 -11.50 -11.77
N ARG A 213 -23.93 -11.76 -10.75
CA ARG A 213 -24.34 -12.35 -9.47
C ARG A 213 -24.37 -11.28 -8.39
N LEU A 214 -25.45 -11.21 -7.63
CA LEU A 214 -25.51 -10.42 -6.39
C LEU A 214 -24.67 -11.12 -5.32
N VAL A 215 -23.66 -10.43 -4.79
CA VAL A 215 -22.85 -10.91 -3.67
C VAL A 215 -23.53 -10.59 -2.34
N GLY A 216 -24.14 -9.40 -2.24
CA GLY A 216 -25.05 -9.10 -1.15
C GLY A 216 -25.49 -7.65 -1.10
N SER A 217 -26.36 -7.36 -0.13
CA SER A 217 -27.01 -6.07 0.04
C SER A 217 -27.12 -5.68 1.51
N LEU A 218 -26.96 -4.38 1.76
CA LEU A 218 -27.12 -3.73 3.07
C LEU A 218 -28.25 -2.71 3.03
N ASP A 219 -29.11 -2.72 4.04
CA ASP A 219 -30.17 -1.71 4.26
C ASP A 219 -29.65 -0.52 5.09
N GLN A 220 -30.54 0.35 5.58
CA GLN A 220 -30.13 1.53 6.36
C GLN A 220 -29.46 1.16 7.70
N ASN A 221 -29.82 0.02 8.27
CA ASN A 221 -29.39 -0.47 9.59
C ASN A 221 -28.32 -1.58 9.47
N ASP A 222 -27.62 -1.67 8.35
CA ASP A 222 -26.62 -2.70 8.04
C ASP A 222 -27.12 -4.14 8.13
N ARG A 223 -28.44 -4.35 8.03
CA ARG A 223 -29.04 -5.68 7.99
C ARG A 223 -28.87 -6.26 6.59
N LEU A 224 -28.36 -7.49 6.53
CA LEU A 224 -28.23 -8.24 5.29
C LEU A 224 -29.64 -8.62 4.79
N MET A 225 -29.99 -8.18 3.59
CA MET A 225 -31.31 -8.47 2.99
C MET A 225 -31.24 -9.72 2.11
N SER A 226 -32.29 -10.55 2.13
CA SER A 226 -32.42 -11.74 1.27
C SER A 226 -32.72 -11.39 -0.19
N GLU A 227 -32.44 -12.33 -1.11
CA GLU A 227 -32.66 -12.17 -2.57
C GLU A 227 -34.09 -11.75 -2.94
N GLU A 228 -35.10 -12.13 -2.14
CA GLU A 228 -36.51 -11.83 -2.39
C GLU A 228 -36.87 -10.34 -2.18
N ALA A 229 -36.06 -9.58 -1.43
CA ALA A 229 -36.29 -8.16 -1.13
C ALA A 229 -35.66 -7.21 -2.17
N LEU A 230 -34.98 -7.73 -3.20
CA LEU A 230 -34.32 -6.91 -4.23
C LEU A 230 -34.56 -7.40 -5.66
N LEU A 231 -34.42 -6.47 -6.60
CA LEU A 231 -34.71 -6.67 -8.01
C LEU A 231 -33.84 -7.78 -8.62
N PRO A 232 -34.42 -8.71 -9.41
CA PRO A 232 -33.63 -9.50 -10.35
C PRO A 232 -33.09 -8.54 -11.43
N VAL A 233 -31.88 -8.04 -11.26
CA VAL A 233 -31.18 -7.23 -12.27
C VAL A 233 -30.59 -8.16 -13.34
N ARG A 234 -31.44 -8.96 -13.99
CA ARG A 234 -31.10 -9.57 -15.28
C ARG A 234 -31.35 -8.62 -16.46
N LEU A 235 -31.87 -7.41 -16.20
CA LEU A 235 -32.33 -6.48 -17.25
C LEU A 235 -31.87 -5.01 -17.09
N CYS A 236 -30.98 -4.65 -16.14
CA CYS A 236 -30.39 -3.30 -16.16
C CYS A 236 -29.25 -3.24 -17.18
N GLN A 237 -29.51 -2.64 -18.33
CA GLN A 237 -28.51 -2.29 -19.35
C GLN A 237 -27.46 -1.25 -18.87
N CYS A 238 -27.52 -0.82 -17.61
CA CYS A 238 -26.49 0.03 -17.01
C CYS A 238 -25.11 -0.67 -16.93
N GLY A 239 -25.04 -2.00 -17.07
CA GLY A 239 -23.79 -2.76 -17.16
C GLY A 239 -22.93 -2.50 -18.40
N LYS A 240 -23.40 -1.76 -19.41
CA LYS A 240 -22.60 -1.35 -20.59
C LYS A 240 -22.20 0.13 -20.60
N ALA A 241 -22.60 0.91 -19.59
CA ALA A 241 -22.64 2.38 -19.70
C ALA A 241 -21.69 3.13 -18.75
N LEU A 242 -20.56 2.53 -18.35
CA LEU A 242 -19.53 3.27 -17.61
C LEU A 242 -18.23 3.22 -18.43
N VAL A 243 -18.03 4.28 -19.21
CA VAL A 243 -16.73 4.63 -19.80
C VAL A 243 -15.78 4.97 -18.64
N PRO A 244 -14.45 4.75 -18.74
CA PRO A 244 -13.52 5.14 -17.70
C PRO A 244 -13.72 6.60 -17.29
N GLY A 245 -14.13 6.83 -16.03
CA GLY A 245 -14.37 8.17 -15.48
C GLY A 245 -15.79 8.43 -14.98
N ASP A 246 -16.80 7.70 -15.45
CA ASP A 246 -18.19 7.89 -15.00
C ASP A 246 -18.50 6.99 -13.79
N ILE A 247 -18.96 7.57 -12.69
CA ILE A 247 -19.38 6.86 -11.45
C ILE A 247 -20.89 6.98 -11.21
N ILE A 248 -21.57 7.84 -11.96
CA ILE A 248 -22.98 8.13 -11.78
C ILE A 248 -23.74 7.54 -12.96
N CYS A 249 -24.78 6.75 -12.68
CA CYS A 249 -25.66 6.31 -13.74
C CYS A 249 -26.53 7.50 -14.17
N PRO A 250 -26.46 7.97 -15.43
CA PRO A 250 -27.21 9.14 -15.87
C PRO A 250 -28.72 8.88 -15.98
N ASN A 251 -29.17 7.62 -15.93
CA ASN A 251 -30.57 7.27 -16.10
C ASN A 251 -31.38 7.51 -14.81
N ASP A 252 -32.51 8.22 -14.95
CA ASP A 252 -33.47 8.44 -13.86
C ASP A 252 -33.97 7.08 -13.31
N PRO A 253 -33.90 6.84 -11.99
CA PRO A 253 -34.52 5.66 -11.34
C PRO A 253 -35.98 5.40 -11.74
N ARG A 254 -36.73 6.42 -12.17
CA ARG A 254 -38.10 6.30 -12.72
C ARG A 254 -38.14 5.54 -14.05
N GLU A 255 -37.14 5.67 -14.91
CA GLU A 255 -37.08 4.95 -16.19
C GLU A 255 -36.75 3.47 -15.98
N CYS A 256 -35.81 3.18 -15.07
CA CYS A 256 -35.49 1.81 -14.65
C CYS A 256 -36.71 1.12 -13.99
N SER A 257 -37.47 1.85 -13.16
CA SER A 257 -38.68 1.32 -12.50
C SER A 257 -39.82 1.05 -13.51
N ARG A 258 -40.00 1.92 -14.51
CA ARG A 258 -40.99 1.73 -15.57
C ARG A 258 -40.66 0.52 -16.45
N ARG A 259 -39.40 0.39 -16.87
CA ARG A 259 -38.96 -0.70 -17.78
C ARG A 259 -38.96 -2.07 -17.10
N ASN A 260 -38.72 -2.13 -15.79
CA ASN A 260 -38.70 -3.38 -15.01
C ASN A 260 -40.06 -3.74 -14.36
N GLY A 261 -41.11 -2.95 -14.57
CA GLY A 261 -42.47 -3.25 -14.10
C GLY A 261 -42.66 -3.28 -12.58
N ARG A 262 -41.73 -2.71 -11.79
CA ARG A 262 -41.80 -2.67 -10.31
C ARG A 262 -41.39 -1.28 -9.80
N ARG A 263 -42.09 -0.76 -8.77
CA ARG A 263 -41.67 0.44 -8.03
C ARG A 263 -40.52 0.06 -7.11
N VAL A 264 -39.31 0.52 -7.44
CA VAL A 264 -38.06 0.12 -6.77
C VAL A 264 -37.78 0.94 -5.50
N PHE A 265 -38.25 2.20 -5.46
CA PHE A 265 -38.17 3.09 -4.30
C PHE A 265 -39.40 4.01 -4.25
N SER A 266 -39.75 4.54 -3.08
CA SER A 266 -40.65 5.69 -2.99
C SER A 266 -39.97 6.88 -3.65
N VAL A 267 -40.54 7.30 -4.77
CA VAL A 267 -39.99 8.30 -5.69
C VAL A 267 -39.94 9.64 -4.95
N GLU A 268 -38.73 10.15 -4.66
CA GLU A 268 -38.36 11.58 -4.84
C GLU A 268 -37.02 12.01 -4.21
N GLN A 269 -36.36 11.19 -3.39
CA GLN A 269 -35.22 11.70 -2.59
C GLN A 269 -33.93 10.88 -2.63
N VAL A 270 -33.70 9.97 -3.59
CA VAL A 270 -32.50 9.10 -3.59
C VAL A 270 -31.75 9.15 -4.93
N GLU A 271 -30.42 9.19 -4.87
CA GLU A 271 -29.47 9.15 -5.98
C GLU A 271 -28.64 7.85 -5.90
N ARG A 272 -28.30 7.25 -7.04
CA ARG A 272 -27.55 5.99 -7.13
C ARG A 272 -26.14 6.25 -7.64
N VAL A 273 -25.16 5.99 -6.79
CA VAL A 273 -23.73 6.01 -7.10
C VAL A 273 -23.33 4.60 -7.52
N SER A 274 -22.71 4.43 -8.69
CA SER A 274 -22.38 3.13 -9.29
C SER A 274 -20.91 3.07 -9.65
N VAL A 275 -20.15 2.27 -8.90
CA VAL A 275 -18.70 2.23 -9.03
C VAL A 275 -18.27 0.88 -9.61
N PRO A 276 -17.50 0.86 -10.72
CA PRO A 276 -16.98 -0.37 -11.29
C PRO A 276 -15.84 -0.95 -10.46
N LEU A 277 -15.79 -2.28 -10.40
CA LEU A 277 -14.65 -3.05 -9.92
C LEU A 277 -13.77 -3.40 -11.12
N TRP A 278 -12.90 -2.49 -11.53
CA TRP A 278 -12.05 -2.70 -12.71
C TRP A 278 -10.72 -3.38 -12.35
N TYR A 279 -10.15 -4.12 -13.31
CA TYR A 279 -8.77 -4.61 -13.24
C TYR A 279 -8.26 -4.80 -14.68
N HIS A 280 -7.15 -4.14 -15.04
CA HIS A 280 -6.52 -4.25 -16.37
C HIS A 280 -7.48 -4.05 -17.57
N GLY A 281 -8.47 -3.15 -17.44
CA GLY A 281 -9.43 -2.88 -18.52
C GLY A 281 -10.69 -3.75 -18.49
N ASP A 282 -10.73 -4.78 -17.65
CA ASP A 282 -11.91 -5.63 -17.46
C ASP A 282 -12.73 -5.16 -16.26
N VAL A 283 -14.06 -5.20 -16.38
CA VAL A 283 -14.97 -4.92 -15.28
C VAL A 283 -15.43 -6.23 -14.64
N LEU A 284 -14.94 -6.48 -13.43
CA LEU A 284 -15.17 -7.71 -12.69
C LEU A 284 -16.45 -7.67 -11.84
N GLY A 285 -17.04 -6.49 -11.68
CA GLY A 285 -18.19 -6.28 -10.81
C GLY A 285 -18.53 -4.81 -10.66
N PHE A 286 -19.55 -4.52 -9.86
CA PHE A 286 -19.96 -3.17 -9.52
C PHE A 286 -20.51 -3.14 -8.10
N TYR A 287 -20.28 -2.04 -7.39
CA TYR A 287 -21.05 -1.73 -6.20
C TYR A 287 -21.91 -0.48 -6.42
N HIS A 288 -23.10 -0.49 -5.81
CA HIS A 288 -24.04 0.62 -5.84
C HIS A 288 -24.29 1.10 -4.43
N ILE A 289 -24.31 2.43 -4.25
CA ILE A 289 -24.70 3.08 -3.00
C ILE A 289 -25.83 4.05 -3.30
N TYR A 290 -26.89 3.95 -2.50
CA TYR A 290 -28.11 4.74 -2.65
C TYR A 290 -28.11 5.85 -1.58
N VAL A 291 -27.92 7.11 -1.98
CA VAL A 291 -27.76 8.28 -1.08
C VAL A 291 -28.95 9.23 -1.19
N LYS A 292 -29.26 10.02 -0.15
CA LYS A 292 -30.37 11.00 -0.20
C LYS A 292 -29.97 12.22 -1.06
N ARG A 293 -30.91 12.80 -1.82
CA ARG A 293 -30.70 14.05 -2.58
C ARG A 293 -30.62 15.29 -1.67
N PRO A 294 -29.85 16.35 -2.05
CA PRO A 294 -28.90 16.39 -3.17
C PRO A 294 -27.72 15.48 -2.83
N GLY A 295 -27.37 14.52 -3.69
CA GLY A 295 -26.38 13.49 -3.35
C GLY A 295 -24.96 14.03 -3.43
N ILE A 296 -24.08 13.36 -4.18
CA ILE A 296 -22.65 13.72 -4.23
C ILE A 296 -22.39 14.88 -5.22
N TYR A 297 -23.41 15.33 -5.96
CA TYR A 297 -23.33 16.31 -7.05
C TYR A 297 -22.88 17.73 -6.64
N ASP A 298 -22.98 18.10 -5.36
CA ASP A 298 -22.70 19.47 -4.90
C ASP A 298 -21.34 19.55 -4.19
N GLY A 299 -20.27 19.77 -4.97
CA GLY A 299 -18.94 20.14 -4.45
C GLY A 299 -18.04 19.02 -3.92
N ARG A 300 -18.32 17.74 -4.23
CA ARG A 300 -17.55 16.57 -3.73
C ARG A 300 -16.94 15.68 -4.82
N GLU A 301 -16.32 16.26 -5.86
CA GLU A 301 -15.54 15.52 -6.87
C GLU A 301 -14.46 14.63 -6.23
N ASP A 302 -13.94 15.11 -5.12
CA ASP A 302 -12.92 14.51 -4.29
C ASP A 302 -13.35 13.14 -3.69
N VAL A 303 -14.64 12.95 -3.44
CA VAL A 303 -15.22 11.68 -3.00
C VAL A 303 -15.39 10.69 -4.14
N LEU A 304 -15.69 11.17 -5.35
CA LEU A 304 -15.80 10.32 -6.53
C LEU A 304 -14.46 9.66 -6.86
N ASP A 305 -13.36 10.41 -6.78
CA ASP A 305 -12.01 9.87 -6.96
C ASP A 305 -11.68 8.76 -5.95
N ILE A 306 -12.06 8.95 -4.68
CA ILE A 306 -11.87 7.92 -3.65
C ILE A 306 -12.67 6.67 -3.99
N LEU A 307 -13.93 6.81 -4.40
CA LEU A 307 -14.78 5.67 -4.76
C LEU A 307 -14.20 4.89 -5.94
N ASN A 308 -13.73 5.57 -6.99
CA ASN A 308 -13.04 4.94 -8.13
C ASN A 308 -11.77 4.21 -7.69
N THR A 309 -10.96 4.85 -6.84
CA THR A 309 -9.74 4.24 -6.33
C THR A 309 -10.08 2.97 -5.54
N VAL A 310 -11.08 3.02 -4.65
CA VAL A 310 -11.54 1.83 -3.92
C VAL A 310 -12.10 0.76 -4.87
N GLY A 311 -12.84 1.15 -5.92
CA GLY A 311 -13.30 0.24 -6.97
C GLY A 311 -12.14 -0.51 -7.65
N SER A 312 -11.05 0.20 -7.94
CA SER A 312 -9.81 -0.36 -8.50
C SER A 312 -9.20 -1.43 -7.60
N HIS A 313 -9.06 -1.11 -6.30
CA HIS A 313 -8.43 -2.02 -5.33
C HIS A 313 -9.31 -3.24 -5.06
N LEU A 314 -10.62 -3.07 -4.96
CA LEU A 314 -11.56 -4.19 -4.84
C LEU A 314 -11.57 -5.05 -6.12
N GLY A 315 -11.45 -4.43 -7.30
CA GLY A 315 -11.27 -5.16 -8.56
C GLY A 315 -10.01 -6.02 -8.57
N MET A 316 -8.88 -5.49 -8.11
CA MET A 316 -7.63 -6.25 -7.92
C MET A 316 -7.81 -7.43 -6.96
N ALA A 317 -8.53 -7.24 -5.85
CA ALA A 317 -8.81 -8.31 -4.89
C ALA A 317 -9.61 -9.46 -5.51
N VAL A 318 -10.66 -9.12 -6.26
CA VAL A 318 -11.51 -10.07 -6.98
C VAL A 318 -10.68 -10.83 -8.02
N ALA A 319 -9.83 -10.12 -8.78
CA ALA A 319 -8.94 -10.72 -9.78
C ALA A 319 -7.97 -11.73 -9.14
N LYS A 320 -7.31 -11.33 -8.05
CA LYS A 320 -6.37 -12.18 -7.30
C LYS A 320 -7.05 -13.48 -6.85
N HIS A 321 -8.18 -13.39 -6.19
CA HIS A 321 -8.87 -14.57 -5.69
C HIS A 321 -9.39 -15.48 -6.80
N ARG A 322 -9.85 -14.90 -7.93
CA ARG A 322 -10.22 -15.67 -9.13
C ARG A 322 -9.03 -16.45 -9.68
N SER A 323 -7.87 -15.80 -9.76
CA SER A 323 -6.61 -16.41 -10.19
C SER A 323 -6.17 -17.53 -9.23
N ASP A 324 -6.19 -17.29 -7.92
CA ASP A 324 -5.81 -18.28 -6.90
C ASP A 324 -6.72 -19.52 -6.96
N LYS A 325 -8.03 -19.32 -7.15
CA LYS A 325 -9.00 -20.41 -7.30
C LYS A 325 -8.75 -21.23 -8.55
N GLU A 326 -8.45 -20.59 -9.67
CA GLU A 326 -8.16 -21.29 -10.93
C GLU A 326 -6.81 -22.01 -10.87
N ALA A 327 -5.77 -21.38 -10.32
CA ALA A 327 -4.48 -22.02 -10.10
C ALA A 327 -4.60 -23.26 -9.21
N ARG A 328 -5.39 -23.18 -8.12
CA ARG A 328 -5.68 -24.35 -7.27
C ARG A 328 -6.44 -25.43 -8.03
N ARG A 329 -7.41 -25.07 -8.87
CA ARG A 329 -8.17 -26.04 -9.69
C ARG A 329 -7.26 -26.74 -10.69
N LEU A 330 -6.42 -25.99 -11.40
CA LEU A 330 -5.44 -26.54 -12.36
C LEU A 330 -4.45 -27.46 -11.66
N SER A 331 -3.91 -27.03 -10.51
CA SER A 331 -3.04 -27.84 -9.68
C SER A 331 -3.68 -29.18 -9.27
N VAL A 332 -4.95 -29.18 -8.86
CA VAL A 332 -5.70 -30.42 -8.54
C VAL A 332 -5.91 -31.30 -9.78
N VAL A 333 -6.13 -30.72 -10.97
CA VAL A 333 -6.31 -31.48 -12.21
C VAL A 333 -5.00 -32.10 -12.70
N GLU A 334 -3.90 -31.34 -12.67
CA GLU A 334 -2.55 -31.84 -12.98
C GLU A 334 -2.16 -32.97 -12.04
N GLU A 335 -2.45 -32.82 -10.74
CA GLU A 335 -2.25 -33.87 -9.76
C GLU A 335 -3.05 -35.12 -10.14
N ARG A 336 -4.36 -35.02 -10.33
CA ARG A 336 -5.20 -36.16 -10.74
C ARG A 336 -4.72 -36.85 -12.02
N THR A 337 -4.24 -36.08 -12.98
CA THR A 337 -3.73 -36.61 -14.25
C THR A 337 -2.41 -37.36 -14.05
N THR A 338 -1.51 -36.82 -13.24
CA THR A 338 -0.26 -37.49 -12.85
C THR A 338 -0.55 -38.77 -12.08
N LEU A 339 -1.50 -38.73 -11.13
CA LEU A 339 -1.95 -39.90 -10.36
C LEU A 339 -2.50 -41.01 -11.26
N ALA A 340 -3.32 -40.64 -12.25
CA ALA A 340 -3.90 -41.60 -13.20
C ALA A 340 -2.83 -42.29 -14.05
N HIS A 341 -1.83 -41.55 -14.52
CA HIS A 341 -0.70 -42.14 -15.27
C HIS A 341 0.15 -43.06 -14.40
N GLU A 342 0.53 -42.64 -13.18
CA GLU A 342 1.31 -43.50 -12.28
C GLU A 342 0.57 -44.80 -11.91
N LEU A 343 -0.76 -44.72 -11.69
CA LEU A 343 -1.60 -45.91 -11.47
C LEU A 343 -1.65 -46.83 -12.69
N HIS A 344 -1.87 -46.24 -13.86
CA HIS A 344 -2.00 -47.00 -15.10
C HIS A 344 -0.71 -47.74 -15.43
N ASP A 345 0.45 -47.08 -15.33
CA ASP A 345 1.73 -47.67 -15.71
C ASP A 345 2.14 -48.79 -14.76
N SER A 346 1.99 -48.60 -13.44
CA SER A 346 2.31 -49.66 -12.47
C SER A 346 1.37 -50.85 -12.63
N LEU A 347 0.06 -50.61 -12.71
CA LEU A 347 -0.93 -51.70 -12.84
C LEU A 347 -0.77 -52.46 -14.16
N ALA A 348 -0.53 -51.75 -15.27
CA ALA A 348 -0.33 -52.38 -16.57
C ALA A 348 0.91 -53.28 -16.59
N GLN A 349 2.02 -52.84 -15.99
CA GLN A 349 3.25 -53.63 -15.90
C GLN A 349 3.05 -54.90 -15.05
N THR A 350 2.40 -54.74 -13.90
CA THR A 350 2.08 -55.86 -13.01
C THR A 350 1.15 -56.88 -13.66
N LEU A 351 0.09 -56.43 -14.33
CA LEU A 351 -0.84 -57.30 -15.05
C LEU A 351 -0.18 -58.00 -16.26
N ALA A 352 0.75 -57.33 -16.94
CA ALA A 352 1.51 -57.93 -18.03
C ALA A 352 2.43 -59.06 -17.53
N SER A 353 3.11 -58.86 -16.40
CA SER A 353 3.94 -59.89 -15.75
C SER A 353 3.11 -61.10 -15.34
N LEU A 354 1.96 -60.88 -14.67
CA LEU A 354 1.03 -61.94 -14.29
C LEU A 354 0.53 -62.73 -15.51
N ARG A 355 0.17 -62.04 -16.61
CA ARG A 355 -0.27 -62.70 -17.84
C ARG A 355 0.83 -63.60 -18.45
N PHE A 356 2.10 -63.18 -18.35
CA PHE A 356 3.22 -63.98 -18.83
C PHE A 356 3.44 -65.23 -17.96
N GLN A 357 3.40 -65.09 -16.63
CA GLN A 357 3.55 -66.20 -15.71
C GLN A 357 2.43 -67.24 -15.85
N VAL A 358 1.18 -66.80 -16.09
CA VAL A 358 0.05 -67.71 -16.37
C VAL A 358 0.26 -68.50 -17.66
N ARG A 359 0.77 -67.88 -18.74
CA ARG A 359 1.10 -68.60 -19.98
C ARG A 359 2.20 -69.65 -19.78
N MET A 360 3.24 -69.33 -19.00
CA MET A 360 4.31 -70.27 -18.66
C MET A 360 3.77 -71.49 -17.90
N LEU A 361 2.80 -71.28 -17.00
CA LEU A 361 2.11 -72.37 -16.30
C LEU A 361 1.29 -73.23 -17.27
N GLU A 362 0.55 -72.63 -18.20
CA GLU A 362 -0.22 -73.37 -19.22
C GLU A 362 0.70 -74.27 -20.07
N GLU A 363 1.83 -73.75 -20.55
CA GLU A 363 2.82 -74.52 -21.33
C GLU A 363 3.46 -75.67 -20.53
N THR A 364 3.63 -75.49 -19.21
CA THR A 364 4.21 -76.52 -18.33
C THR A 364 3.19 -77.64 -18.02
N LEU A 365 1.91 -77.30 -17.92
CA LEU A 365 0.82 -78.26 -17.70
C LEU A 365 0.51 -79.14 -18.93
N GLU A 366 0.84 -78.68 -20.14
CA GLU A 366 0.68 -79.46 -21.38
C GLU A 366 1.70 -80.62 -21.51
N LYS A 367 2.77 -80.62 -20.70
CA LYS A 367 3.83 -81.65 -20.75
C LYS A 367 3.57 -82.79 -19.73
N PRO A 368 3.48 -84.06 -20.17
CA PRO A 368 3.24 -85.18 -19.26
C PRO A 368 4.40 -85.39 -18.27
N GLY A 369 4.08 -85.55 -16.97
CA GLY A 369 5.05 -85.90 -15.93
C GLY A 369 5.69 -84.72 -15.17
N GLN A 370 5.34 -83.48 -15.47
CA GLN A 370 5.92 -82.26 -14.86
C GLN A 370 5.05 -81.63 -13.76
N MET A 371 4.24 -82.42 -13.04
CA MET A 371 3.31 -81.90 -12.02
C MET A 371 4.02 -81.07 -10.92
N GLY A 372 5.26 -81.41 -10.58
CA GLY A 372 6.08 -80.65 -9.63
C GLY A 372 6.56 -79.28 -10.14
N GLU A 373 6.88 -79.16 -11.44
CA GLU A 373 7.25 -77.88 -12.07
C GLU A 373 6.03 -76.97 -12.22
N ALA A 374 4.86 -77.53 -12.59
CA ALA A 374 3.61 -76.77 -12.62
C ALA A 374 3.23 -76.21 -11.24
N GLN A 375 3.49 -76.96 -10.16
CA GLN A 375 3.21 -76.52 -8.79
C GLN A 375 4.17 -75.40 -8.34
N GLN A 376 5.42 -75.41 -8.80
CA GLN A 376 6.35 -74.28 -8.63
C GLN A 376 5.88 -73.04 -9.41
N GLU A 377 5.32 -73.21 -10.61
CA GLU A 377 4.85 -72.08 -11.42
C GLU A 377 3.60 -71.42 -10.85
N VAL A 378 2.68 -72.21 -10.29
CA VAL A 378 1.56 -71.69 -9.48
C VAL A 378 2.07 -70.88 -8.29
N GLN A 379 3.12 -71.35 -7.61
CA GLN A 379 3.68 -70.64 -6.46
C GLN A 379 4.36 -69.32 -6.89
N ARG A 380 5.05 -69.29 -8.04
CA ARG A 380 5.59 -68.05 -8.62
C ARG A 380 4.49 -67.05 -8.95
N ILE A 381 3.39 -67.49 -9.56
CA ILE A 381 2.22 -66.65 -9.84
C ILE A 381 1.61 -66.07 -8.57
N ARG A 382 1.45 -66.89 -7.51
CA ARG A 382 0.93 -66.41 -6.22
C ARG A 382 1.83 -65.34 -5.60
N ASN A 383 3.14 -65.59 -5.57
CA ASN A 383 4.10 -64.62 -5.04
C ASN A 383 4.07 -63.31 -5.85
N GLY A 384 4.02 -63.40 -7.19
CA GLY A 384 3.91 -62.23 -8.06
C GLY A 384 2.60 -61.46 -7.86
N LEU A 385 1.49 -62.14 -7.57
CA LEU A 385 0.20 -61.51 -7.25
C LEU A 385 0.21 -60.84 -5.86
N ASP A 386 0.89 -61.42 -4.88
CA ASP A 386 1.02 -60.84 -3.55
C ASP A 386 1.91 -59.58 -3.60
N GLU A 387 2.99 -59.60 -4.39
CA GLU A 387 3.87 -58.45 -4.65
C GLU A 387 3.13 -57.33 -5.38
N ALA A 388 2.39 -57.67 -6.44
CA ALA A 388 1.46 -56.79 -7.15
C ALA A 388 0.48 -56.07 -6.21
N HIS A 389 -0.12 -56.82 -5.30
CA HIS A 389 -1.07 -56.28 -4.32
C HIS A 389 -0.40 -55.38 -3.28
N MET A 390 0.81 -55.70 -2.86
CA MET A 390 1.60 -54.83 -1.98
C MET A 390 1.95 -53.51 -2.66
N GLU A 391 2.45 -53.55 -3.90
CA GLU A 391 2.80 -52.34 -4.68
C GLU A 391 1.59 -51.43 -4.88
N LEU A 392 0.44 -52.00 -5.27
CA LEU A 392 -0.80 -51.24 -5.40
C LEU A 392 -1.23 -50.61 -4.07
N ARG A 393 -1.10 -51.34 -2.96
CA ARG A 393 -1.48 -50.85 -1.63
C ARG A 393 -0.53 -49.75 -1.13
N GLU A 394 0.77 -49.86 -1.38
CA GLU A 394 1.76 -48.81 -1.09
C GLU A 394 1.48 -47.55 -1.93
N LEU A 395 1.19 -47.71 -3.22
CA LEU A 395 0.88 -46.61 -4.12
C LEU A 395 -0.40 -45.86 -3.69
N ILE A 396 -1.48 -46.57 -3.35
CA ILE A 396 -2.71 -45.96 -2.80
C ILE A 396 -2.44 -45.25 -1.45
N ASN A 397 -1.64 -45.84 -0.57
CA ASN A 397 -1.33 -45.24 0.73
C ASN A 397 -0.45 -43.99 0.60
N SER A 398 0.49 -43.98 -0.34
CA SER A 398 1.32 -42.80 -0.66
C SER A 398 0.49 -41.62 -1.19
N PHE A 399 -0.64 -41.89 -1.85
CA PHE A 399 -1.58 -40.86 -2.26
C PHE A 399 -2.34 -40.29 -1.07
N ARG A 400 -2.80 -41.15 -0.15
CA ARG A 400 -3.49 -40.70 1.07
C ARG A 400 -2.58 -39.89 2.01
N ALA A 401 -1.30 -40.24 2.10
CA ALA A 401 -0.35 -39.53 2.96
C ALA A 401 -0.06 -38.09 2.50
N ARG A 402 -0.11 -37.81 1.19
CA ARG A 402 0.01 -36.45 0.62
C ARG A 402 -1.22 -35.56 0.86
N VAL A 403 -2.39 -36.17 0.99
CA VAL A 403 -3.65 -35.46 1.28
C VAL A 403 -3.68 -34.98 2.74
N ASP A 404 -2.81 -35.52 3.60
CA ASP A 404 -2.66 -35.13 5.00
C ASP A 404 -1.75 -33.89 5.12
N GLN A 405 -2.19 -32.88 5.88
CA GLN A 405 -1.63 -31.51 5.92
C GLN A 405 -0.21 -31.38 6.56
N GLY A 406 0.56 -32.47 6.68
CA GLY A 406 1.81 -32.53 7.44
C GLY A 406 3.11 -32.21 6.69
N GLY A 407 3.09 -32.13 5.35
CA GLY A 407 4.28 -31.89 4.52
C GLY A 407 5.28 -33.07 4.45
N LEU A 408 6.37 -32.90 3.70
CA LEU A 408 7.34 -33.98 3.42
C LEU A 408 7.96 -34.62 4.67
N LEU A 409 8.36 -33.82 5.67
CA LEU A 409 9.03 -34.34 6.88
C LEU A 409 8.14 -35.31 7.65
N ALA A 410 6.87 -34.94 7.88
CA ALA A 410 5.91 -35.81 8.57
C ALA A 410 5.59 -37.08 7.76
N ALA A 411 5.59 -36.98 6.42
CA ALA A 411 5.40 -38.13 5.55
C ALA A 411 6.58 -39.11 5.62
N LEU A 412 7.82 -38.59 5.66
CA LEU A 412 9.03 -39.41 5.80
C LEU A 412 9.13 -40.08 7.18
N GLU A 413 8.76 -39.37 8.24
CA GLU A 413 8.72 -39.92 9.61
C GLU A 413 7.77 -41.13 9.68
N LYS A 414 6.51 -40.95 9.22
CA LYS A 414 5.53 -42.05 9.13
C LYS A 414 6.02 -43.21 8.25
N LEU A 415 6.71 -42.90 7.15
CA LEU A 415 7.24 -43.92 6.23
C LEU A 415 8.34 -44.76 6.90
N VAL A 416 9.27 -44.11 7.60
CA VAL A 416 10.37 -44.76 8.32
C VAL A 416 9.85 -45.63 9.47
N GLU A 417 8.93 -45.09 10.29
CA GLU A 417 8.31 -45.85 11.38
C GLU A 417 7.64 -47.13 10.88
N ARG A 418 6.90 -47.02 9.78
CA ARG A 418 6.23 -48.15 9.16
C ARG A 418 7.21 -49.17 8.59
N PHE A 419 8.25 -48.71 7.90
CA PHE A 419 9.28 -49.58 7.34
C PHE A 419 9.96 -50.42 8.43
N GLN A 420 10.29 -49.80 9.56
CA GLN A 420 10.86 -50.50 10.71
C GLN A 420 9.89 -51.54 11.29
N GLN A 421 8.60 -51.21 11.41
CA GLN A 421 7.58 -52.14 11.91
C GLN A 421 7.37 -53.34 10.98
N GLU A 422 7.41 -53.14 9.66
CA GLU A 422 7.16 -54.19 8.66
C GLU A 422 8.36 -55.12 8.46
N THR A 423 9.59 -54.59 8.54
CA THR A 423 10.81 -55.34 8.21
C THR A 423 11.62 -55.78 9.43
N GLY A 424 11.48 -55.10 10.57
CA GLY A 424 12.32 -55.29 11.75
C GLY A 424 13.72 -54.68 11.63
N ILE A 425 14.07 -54.03 10.51
CA ILE A 425 15.37 -53.39 10.28
C ILE A 425 15.48 -52.11 11.11
N ALA A 426 16.60 -51.90 11.80
CA ALA A 426 16.82 -50.70 12.62
C ALA A 426 16.91 -49.46 11.71
N THR A 427 15.85 -48.63 11.73
CA THR A 427 15.72 -47.51 10.79
C THR A 427 15.72 -46.19 11.54
N PHE A 428 16.60 -45.26 11.15
CA PHE A 428 16.78 -43.98 11.82
C PHE A 428 16.41 -42.82 10.89
N PHE A 429 15.49 -41.96 11.34
CA PHE A 429 15.17 -40.71 10.66
C PHE A 429 15.88 -39.52 11.33
N GLN A 430 16.63 -38.75 10.54
CA GLN A 430 17.36 -37.57 10.99
C GLN A 430 16.95 -36.36 10.13
N GLN A 431 16.69 -35.22 10.78
CA GLN A 431 16.34 -33.99 10.09
C GLN A 431 17.11 -32.80 10.65
N ASP A 432 17.78 -32.06 9.77
CA ASP A 432 18.47 -30.80 10.09
C ASP A 432 17.66 -29.56 9.62
N CYS A 433 16.42 -29.78 9.18
CA CYS A 433 15.51 -28.76 8.65
C CYS A 433 14.37 -28.46 9.63
N ARG A 434 14.13 -27.19 9.97
CA ARG A 434 12.90 -26.78 10.70
C ARG A 434 11.67 -26.69 9.81
N LYS A 435 11.84 -26.33 8.54
CA LYS A 435 10.78 -26.19 7.55
C LYS A 435 11.34 -26.41 6.15
N ILE A 436 10.68 -27.24 5.36
CA ILE A 436 10.98 -27.42 3.94
C ILE A 436 10.10 -26.44 3.15
N ASN A 437 10.68 -25.79 2.15
CA ASN A 437 9.99 -24.87 1.24
C ASN A 437 10.13 -25.37 -0.19
N MET A 438 9.77 -26.64 -0.38
CA MET A 438 9.66 -27.29 -1.67
C MET A 438 8.25 -27.05 -2.23
N ASN A 439 8.13 -27.01 -3.56
CA ASN A 439 6.80 -27.07 -4.17
C ASN A 439 6.23 -28.50 -4.04
N SER A 440 4.91 -28.65 -4.22
CA SER A 440 4.23 -29.95 -4.05
C SER A 440 4.79 -31.05 -4.96
N SER A 441 5.28 -30.70 -6.16
CA SER A 441 5.90 -31.65 -7.09
C SER A 441 7.28 -32.12 -6.61
N GLN A 442 8.06 -31.26 -5.94
CA GLN A 442 9.34 -31.60 -5.33
C GLN A 442 9.14 -32.53 -4.12
N GLU A 443 8.19 -32.21 -3.23
CA GLU A 443 7.91 -33.01 -2.03
C GLU A 443 7.47 -34.44 -2.35
N LEU A 444 6.37 -34.56 -3.11
CA LEU A 444 6.45 -35.19 -4.41
C LEU A 444 7.47 -36.32 -4.66
N GLN A 445 8.30 -36.03 -5.66
CA GLN A 445 9.31 -36.93 -6.17
C GLN A 445 10.34 -37.31 -5.10
N ALA A 446 10.65 -36.42 -4.15
CA ALA A 446 11.52 -36.72 -3.02
C ALA A 446 10.99 -37.90 -2.18
N LEU A 447 9.70 -37.87 -1.82
CA LEU A 447 9.05 -38.95 -1.09
C LEU A 447 9.08 -40.27 -1.89
N ARG A 448 8.84 -40.20 -3.20
CA ARG A 448 8.88 -41.37 -4.09
C ARG A 448 10.26 -42.01 -4.17
N ILE A 449 11.31 -41.20 -4.27
CA ILE A 449 12.69 -41.68 -4.32
C ILE A 449 13.06 -42.39 -3.01
N VAL A 450 12.65 -41.85 -1.85
CA VAL A 450 12.87 -42.54 -0.56
C VAL A 450 12.08 -43.84 -0.48
N GLN A 451 10.82 -43.85 -0.93
CA GLN A 451 10.00 -45.07 -0.97
C GLN A 451 10.66 -46.16 -1.81
N GLU A 452 11.12 -45.82 -3.01
CA GLU A 452 11.81 -46.75 -3.90
C GLU A 452 13.12 -47.25 -3.27
N SER A 453 13.89 -46.35 -2.64
CA SER A 453 15.12 -46.71 -1.94
C SER A 453 14.87 -47.71 -0.81
N LEU A 454 13.85 -47.46 0.03
CA LEU A 454 13.45 -48.37 1.09
C LEU A 454 12.91 -49.70 0.55
N ALA A 455 12.15 -49.68 -0.55
CA ALA A 455 11.69 -50.89 -1.21
C ALA A 455 12.87 -51.73 -1.72
N ASN A 456 13.88 -51.09 -2.31
CA ASN A 456 15.11 -51.75 -2.77
C ASN A 456 15.87 -52.36 -1.59
N ILE A 457 16.02 -51.63 -0.47
CA ILE A 457 16.66 -52.15 0.73
C ILE A 457 15.94 -53.41 1.25
N ARG A 458 14.61 -53.36 1.35
CA ARG A 458 13.79 -54.50 1.78
C ARG A 458 13.97 -55.72 0.87
N LYS A 459 14.02 -55.51 -0.45
CA LYS A 459 14.08 -56.59 -1.44
C LYS A 459 15.50 -57.17 -1.59
N HIS A 460 16.54 -56.35 -1.47
CA HIS A 460 17.88 -56.70 -1.96
C HIS A 460 19.02 -56.54 -0.95
N ALA A 461 18.94 -55.62 0.01
CA ALA A 461 20.13 -55.21 0.76
C ALA A 461 20.57 -56.19 1.86
N GLN A 462 19.66 -56.99 2.44
CA GLN A 462 19.94 -57.77 3.67
C GLN A 462 20.56 -56.89 4.79
N ALA A 463 20.18 -55.60 4.81
CA ALA A 463 20.69 -54.63 5.76
C ALA A 463 20.14 -54.85 7.18
N HIS A 464 20.96 -54.50 8.17
CA HIS A 464 20.57 -54.48 9.58
C HIS A 464 20.18 -53.07 10.03
N THR A 465 20.75 -52.05 9.37
CA THR A 465 20.61 -50.65 9.71
C THR A 465 20.33 -49.82 8.48
N VAL A 466 19.37 -48.90 8.60
CA VAL A 466 19.03 -47.93 7.56
C VAL A 466 18.98 -46.53 8.15
N ARG A 467 19.51 -45.55 7.42
CA ARG A 467 19.51 -44.14 7.81
C ARG A 467 18.87 -43.30 6.73
N VAL A 468 17.81 -42.57 7.10
CA VAL A 468 17.17 -41.56 6.26
C VAL A 468 17.47 -40.19 6.84
N LEU A 469 18.14 -39.33 6.07
CA LEU A 469 18.56 -38.00 6.49
C LEU A 469 18.04 -36.91 5.55
N VAL A 470 17.50 -35.83 6.13
CA VAL A 470 17.14 -34.61 5.42
C VAL A 470 18.00 -33.45 5.92
N ARG A 471 18.74 -32.80 5.01
CA ARG A 471 19.52 -31.59 5.32
C ARG A 471 19.11 -30.41 4.46
N CYS A 472 19.12 -29.24 5.09
CA CYS A 472 18.94 -27.95 4.44
C CYS A 472 20.32 -27.29 4.29
N ARG A 473 20.85 -27.24 3.08
CA ARG A 473 22.11 -26.56 2.76
C ARG A 473 21.83 -25.06 2.54
N GLY A 474 22.83 -24.21 2.77
CA GLY A 474 22.71 -22.76 2.57
C GLY A 474 22.27 -22.41 1.14
N LYS A 475 21.51 -21.31 0.98
CA LYS A 475 20.84 -20.85 -0.27
C LYS A 475 19.55 -21.58 -0.68
N GLY A 476 19.03 -22.49 0.15
CA GLY A 476 17.74 -23.15 -0.10
C GLY A 476 17.86 -24.48 -0.83
N ASP A 477 19.06 -25.04 -0.88
CA ASP A 477 19.29 -26.38 -1.41
C ASP A 477 18.91 -27.44 -0.38
N TYR A 478 18.30 -28.51 -0.85
CA TYR A 478 17.88 -29.64 -0.03
C TYR A 478 18.68 -30.88 -0.41
N LEU A 479 19.10 -31.61 0.61
CA LEU A 479 19.77 -32.89 0.50
C LEU A 479 18.92 -33.94 1.20
N LEU A 480 18.53 -34.97 0.46
CA LEU A 480 17.86 -36.15 0.98
C LEU A 480 18.77 -37.35 0.76
N LEU A 481 18.95 -38.14 1.80
CA LEU A 481 19.93 -39.22 1.82
C LEU A 481 19.30 -40.48 2.43
N VAL A 482 19.45 -41.59 1.74
CA VAL A 482 19.09 -42.93 2.23
C VAL A 482 20.34 -43.80 2.17
N GLU A 483 20.72 -44.37 3.31
CA GLU A 483 21.88 -45.25 3.45
C GLU A 483 21.50 -46.55 4.14
N ASP A 484 22.08 -47.66 3.70
CA ASP A 484 21.99 -48.96 4.34
C ASP A 484 23.36 -49.62 4.51
N ASP A 485 23.47 -50.54 5.48
CA ASP A 485 24.66 -51.34 5.76
C ASP A 485 24.61 -52.75 5.13
N GLY A 486 23.89 -52.87 4.01
CA GLY A 486 23.62 -54.13 3.34
C GLY A 486 24.77 -54.66 2.47
N VAL A 487 24.45 -55.65 1.64
CA VAL A 487 25.41 -56.35 0.78
C VAL A 487 25.95 -55.49 -0.37
N GLY A 488 25.33 -54.34 -0.65
CA GLY A 488 25.68 -53.47 -1.78
C GLY A 488 25.57 -54.18 -3.15
N PHE A 489 25.92 -53.46 -4.21
CA PHE A 489 25.98 -54.00 -5.56
C PHE A 489 27.09 -53.32 -6.38
N GLU A 490 27.58 -54.00 -7.40
CA GLU A 490 28.54 -53.43 -8.35
C GLU A 490 27.76 -52.80 -9.51
N GLU A 491 28.00 -51.52 -9.78
CA GLU A 491 27.36 -50.78 -10.87
C GLU A 491 27.95 -51.23 -12.21
N THR A 492 27.61 -52.45 -12.64
CA THR A 492 28.06 -53.00 -13.92
C THR A 492 27.28 -52.34 -15.06
N THR A 493 28.02 -51.70 -15.96
CA THR A 493 27.48 -51.13 -17.18
C THR A 493 26.95 -52.25 -18.09
N SER A 494 25.63 -52.40 -18.13
CA SER A 494 24.84 -52.94 -19.27
C SER A 494 24.74 -54.45 -19.54
N GLU A 495 24.95 -55.37 -18.58
CA GLU A 495 24.74 -56.83 -18.80
C GLU A 495 23.82 -57.54 -17.79
N GLY A 496 22.92 -56.82 -17.11
CA GLY A 496 21.88 -57.40 -16.23
C GLY A 496 20.56 -57.73 -16.96
N ASN A 497 19.76 -58.64 -16.38
CA ASN A 497 18.47 -59.07 -16.94
C ASN A 497 17.53 -57.86 -17.22
N PRO A 498 16.70 -57.91 -18.29
CA PRO A 498 15.77 -56.83 -18.64
C PRO A 498 14.68 -56.70 -17.56
N GLY A 499 14.95 -55.89 -16.53
CA GLY A 499 14.07 -55.66 -15.38
C GLY A 499 14.79 -55.09 -14.16
N GLU A 500 16.06 -55.47 -13.91
CA GLU A 500 16.76 -55.14 -12.66
C GLU A 500 17.19 -53.66 -12.54
N HIS A 501 17.36 -52.95 -13.66
CA HIS A 501 17.78 -51.53 -13.65
C HIS A 501 16.64 -50.52 -13.86
N ILE A 502 15.38 -50.99 -13.96
CA ILE A 502 14.24 -50.09 -14.22
C ILE A 502 14.03 -49.12 -13.04
N GLY A 503 14.09 -49.61 -11.80
CA GLY A 503 13.89 -48.78 -10.60
C GLY A 503 14.88 -47.61 -10.48
N LEU A 504 16.16 -47.86 -10.75
CA LEU A 504 17.21 -46.84 -10.73
C LEU A 504 16.97 -45.76 -11.80
N SER A 505 16.65 -46.18 -13.03
CA SER A 505 16.37 -45.25 -14.15
C SER A 505 15.14 -44.37 -13.88
N ILE A 506 14.11 -44.91 -13.22
CA ILE A 506 12.91 -44.17 -12.81
C ILE A 506 13.27 -43.15 -11.73
N MET A 507 14.09 -43.50 -10.74
CA MET A 507 14.52 -42.55 -9.71
C MET A 507 15.30 -41.38 -10.31
N GLU A 508 16.18 -41.64 -11.28
CA GLU A 508 16.91 -40.58 -11.99
C GLU A 508 16.00 -39.67 -12.81
N GLU A 509 14.99 -40.23 -13.48
CA GLU A 509 14.01 -39.43 -14.22
C GLU A 509 13.19 -38.55 -13.27
N ARG A 510 12.73 -39.12 -12.14
CA ARG A 510 12.00 -38.39 -11.09
C ARG A 510 12.82 -37.24 -10.53
N ALA A 511 14.11 -37.45 -10.28
CA ALA A 511 15.02 -36.41 -9.83
C ALA A 511 15.15 -35.27 -10.88
N ARG A 512 15.35 -35.63 -12.16
CA ARG A 512 15.43 -34.66 -13.26
C ARG A 512 14.16 -33.83 -13.42
N ARG A 513 12.97 -34.43 -13.29
CA ARG A 513 11.67 -33.74 -13.40
C ARG A 513 11.50 -32.59 -12.41
N VAL A 514 12.19 -32.63 -11.27
CA VAL A 514 12.12 -31.59 -10.23
C VAL A 514 13.35 -30.68 -10.19
N GLY A 515 14.18 -30.72 -11.23
CA GLY A 515 15.44 -29.97 -11.30
C GLY A 515 16.47 -30.45 -10.28
N GLY A 516 16.34 -31.68 -9.79
CA GLY A 516 17.25 -32.29 -8.84
C GLY A 516 18.28 -33.19 -9.51
N ARG A 517 19.29 -33.58 -8.74
CA ARG A 517 20.32 -34.55 -9.12
C ARG A 517 20.27 -35.73 -8.16
N LEU A 518 20.22 -36.93 -8.71
CA LEU A 518 20.38 -38.18 -7.97
C LEU A 518 21.82 -38.68 -8.13
N ASN A 519 22.42 -39.16 -7.06
CA ASN A 519 23.70 -39.85 -7.04
C ASN A 519 23.52 -41.14 -6.24
N ILE A 520 23.95 -42.27 -6.79
CA ILE A 520 23.84 -43.58 -6.14
C ILE A 520 25.25 -44.13 -6.03
N GLU A 521 25.67 -44.43 -4.80
CA GLU A 521 26.98 -45.00 -4.49
C GLU A 521 26.73 -46.37 -3.84
N SER A 522 27.30 -47.44 -4.41
CA SER A 522 27.24 -48.77 -3.81
C SER A 522 28.51 -49.54 -4.14
N GLU A 523 29.00 -50.30 -3.17
CA GLU A 523 30.10 -51.25 -3.36
C GLU A 523 29.72 -52.58 -2.70
N PRO A 524 30.06 -53.74 -3.30
CA PRO A 524 29.80 -55.05 -2.70
C PRO A 524 30.40 -55.16 -1.29
N GLY A 525 29.54 -55.38 -0.29
CA GLY A 525 29.89 -55.52 1.12
C GLY A 525 29.88 -54.22 1.94
N GLU A 526 29.71 -53.06 1.31
CA GLU A 526 29.74 -51.73 1.98
C GLU A 526 28.37 -51.02 1.98
N GLY A 527 27.32 -51.67 1.48
CA GLY A 527 25.95 -51.15 1.46
C GLY A 527 25.62 -50.25 0.26
N THR A 528 24.54 -49.49 0.36
CA THR A 528 24.08 -48.55 -0.68
C THR A 528 23.79 -47.18 -0.08
N ARG A 529 24.12 -46.14 -0.85
CA ARG A 529 23.90 -44.74 -0.52
C ARG A 529 23.22 -44.02 -1.68
N VAL A 530 21.99 -43.58 -1.45
CA VAL A 530 21.18 -42.82 -2.42
C VAL A 530 21.09 -41.36 -1.97
N GLU A 531 21.66 -40.45 -2.76
CA GLU A 531 21.72 -39.03 -2.48
C GLU A 531 20.92 -38.22 -3.52
N LEU A 532 19.87 -37.54 -3.08
CA LEU A 532 19.07 -36.62 -3.88
C LEU A 532 19.34 -35.17 -3.46
N THR A 533 19.82 -34.36 -4.40
CA THR A 533 19.99 -32.90 -4.23
C THR A 533 18.92 -32.16 -5.02
N ILE A 534 18.20 -31.24 -4.39
CA ILE A 534 17.18 -30.39 -5.04
C ILE A 534 17.54 -28.92 -4.78
N HIS A 535 17.64 -28.14 -5.85
CA HIS A 535 17.86 -26.70 -5.76
C HIS A 535 16.54 -25.95 -5.60
N ARG A 536 16.56 -24.87 -4.82
CA ARG A 536 15.42 -23.94 -4.76
C ARG A 536 15.21 -23.35 -6.15
N ALA A 537 13.98 -23.43 -6.67
CA ALA A 537 13.63 -22.73 -7.91
C ALA A 537 13.87 -21.23 -7.69
N GLU A 538 14.85 -20.66 -8.41
CA GLU A 538 14.97 -19.22 -8.52
C GLU A 538 13.72 -18.73 -9.25
N THR A 539 12.86 -17.99 -8.57
CA THR A 539 11.94 -17.06 -9.23
C THR A 539 12.79 -16.01 -9.91
N THR A 540 13.28 -16.29 -11.13
CA THR A 540 13.96 -15.30 -11.95
C THR A 540 12.90 -14.24 -12.30
N PRO A 541 13.04 -12.98 -11.86
CA PRO A 541 12.23 -11.92 -12.43
C PRO A 541 12.67 -11.80 -13.89
N ARG A 542 11.79 -12.11 -14.84
CA ARG A 542 11.98 -11.73 -16.24
C ARG A 542 12.13 -10.21 -16.26
N SER A 543 13.36 -9.71 -16.36
CA SER A 543 13.63 -8.35 -16.79
C SER A 543 13.08 -8.22 -18.20
N VAL A 544 11.98 -7.48 -18.32
CA VAL A 544 11.50 -6.97 -19.61
C VAL A 544 12.58 -6.00 -20.08
N GLU A 545 13.39 -6.42 -21.05
CA GLU A 545 14.13 -5.50 -21.89
C GLU A 545 13.11 -4.65 -22.64
N VAL A 546 13.11 -3.37 -22.33
CA VAL A 546 12.45 -2.33 -23.09
C VAL A 546 13.49 -1.85 -24.10
N ASP A 547 13.32 -2.25 -25.36
CA ASP A 547 13.86 -1.52 -26.51
C ASP A 547 13.06 -0.23 -26.76
#